data_AF-A0A655DKP4-F1
#
_entry.id   AF-A0A655DKP4-F1
#
_cell.length_a   1.000
_cell.length_b   1.000
_cell.length_c   1.000
_cell.angle_alpha   90.00
_cell.angle_beta   90.00
_cell.angle_gamma   90.00
#
_symmetry.space_group_name_H-M   'P 1'
#
loop_
_entity.id
_entity.type
_entity.pdbx_description
1 polymer ?
#
loop_
_entity_poly.entity_id
_entity_poly.type
_entity_poly.pdbx_seq_one_letter_code
_entity_poly.pdbx_strand_id
1 'polypeptide(L)'
;MGRMWLHADLLSQLEPALNNALKATHSAVLSPFDPVVWDRKRAAQLFGFNYRLECYTPAAKRQYGYFVLPLLYQGRLVGRMDAKMHRKTGVLEVISLYLEDDIRPGVNLQKGICQAISAFAAWQRASRVTLGQCPPGLFSAMRHGWEIDPAP
;
A
#
# COMPACT_ATOMS: atom_id res chain seq x y z
N MET A 1 -21.86 9.57 3.62
CA MET A 1 -21.62 10.38 2.40
C MET A 1 -22.97 10.67 1.76
N GLY A 2 -23.25 11.92 1.41
CA GLY A 2 -24.57 12.35 0.92
C GLY A 2 -24.85 11.93 -0.53
N ARG A 3 -25.66 12.70 -1.25
CA ARG A 3 -25.90 12.49 -2.69
C ARG A 3 -24.58 12.56 -3.47
N MET A 4 -24.35 11.59 -4.34
CA MET A 4 -23.15 11.49 -5.18
C MET A 4 -23.56 11.44 -6.66
N TRP A 5 -22.64 11.87 -7.53
CA TRP A 5 -22.83 11.83 -8.98
C TRP A 5 -21.97 10.71 -9.56
N LEU A 6 -22.55 9.95 -10.49
CA LEU A 6 -21.87 8.90 -11.24
C LEU A 6 -21.68 9.38 -12.68
N HIS A 7 -20.49 9.17 -13.24
CA HIS A 7 -20.26 9.44 -14.66
C HIS A 7 -21.12 8.49 -15.50
N ALA A 8 -21.71 8.99 -16.60
CA ALA A 8 -22.67 8.21 -17.41
C ALA A 8 -22.07 6.88 -17.92
N ASP A 9 -20.78 6.86 -18.26
CA ASP A 9 -20.07 5.66 -18.72
C ASP A 9 -20.03 4.52 -17.69
N LEU A 10 -20.22 4.84 -16.41
CA LEU A 10 -20.23 3.87 -15.32
C LEU A 10 -21.64 3.39 -14.97
N LEU A 11 -22.68 3.80 -15.72
CA LEU A 11 -24.07 3.44 -15.43
C LEU A 11 -24.28 1.93 -15.41
N SER A 12 -23.65 1.19 -16.30
CA SER A 12 -23.73 -0.29 -16.35
C SER A 12 -23.15 -0.96 -15.09
N GLN A 13 -22.31 -0.25 -14.33
CA GLN A 13 -21.73 -0.74 -13.08
C GLN A 13 -22.59 -0.40 -11.86
N LEU A 14 -23.62 0.44 -11.99
CA LEU A 14 -24.43 0.90 -10.86
C LEU A 14 -25.18 -0.25 -10.19
N GLU A 15 -25.88 -1.08 -10.97
CA GLU A 15 -26.60 -2.25 -10.44
C GLU A 15 -25.65 -3.25 -9.75
N PRO A 16 -24.53 -3.67 -10.38
CA PRO A 16 -23.52 -4.46 -9.70
C PRO A 16 -22.98 -3.81 -8.42
N ALA A 17 -22.77 -2.49 -8.40
CA ALA A 17 -22.29 -1.78 -7.22
C ALA A 17 -23.28 -1.82 -6.06
N LEU A 18 -24.56 -1.55 -6.34
CA LEU A 18 -25.65 -1.60 -5.35
C LEU A 18 -25.81 -3.02 -4.76
N ASN A 19 -25.52 -4.03 -5.57
CA ASN A 19 -25.57 -5.44 -5.16
C ASN A 19 -24.24 -5.97 -4.58
N ASN A 20 -23.25 -5.11 -4.32
CA ASN A 20 -21.91 -5.49 -3.86
C ASN A 20 -21.21 -6.55 -4.73
N ALA A 21 -21.51 -6.57 -6.02
CA ALA A 21 -20.98 -7.53 -6.99
C ALA A 21 -19.70 -7.04 -7.69
N LEU A 22 -19.33 -5.76 -7.52
CA LEU A 22 -18.06 -5.24 -8.02
C LEU A 22 -16.90 -5.83 -7.23
N LYS A 23 -15.90 -6.34 -7.95
CA LYS A 23 -14.67 -6.90 -7.36
C LYS A 23 -13.48 -6.04 -7.75
N ALA A 24 -12.88 -5.39 -6.77
CA ALA A 24 -11.62 -4.72 -6.96
C ALA A 24 -10.49 -5.75 -7.10
N THR A 25 -9.70 -5.63 -8.16
CA THR A 25 -8.60 -6.57 -8.46
C THR A 25 -7.22 -5.93 -8.30
N HIS A 26 -7.16 -4.59 -8.32
CA HIS A 26 -5.91 -3.85 -8.33
C HIS A 26 -5.27 -3.77 -6.94
N SER A 27 -3.94 -3.90 -6.91
CA SER A 27 -3.11 -3.78 -5.71
C SER A 27 -1.88 -2.95 -6.06
N ALA A 28 -1.49 -2.03 -5.18
CA ALA A 28 -0.42 -1.08 -5.44
C ALA A 28 0.17 -0.53 -4.14
N VAL A 29 1.42 -0.09 -4.22
CA VAL A 29 1.98 0.86 -3.26
C VAL A 29 1.54 2.25 -3.68
N LEU A 30 0.84 2.96 -2.81
CA LEU A 30 0.35 4.30 -3.11
C LEU A 30 1.36 5.37 -2.70
N SER A 31 1.41 6.45 -3.48
CA SER A 31 2.10 7.68 -3.08
C SER A 31 1.41 8.30 -1.86
N PRO A 32 2.15 9.01 -0.98
CA PRO A 32 1.54 9.83 0.07
C PRO A 32 0.60 10.91 -0.47
N PHE A 33 0.72 11.24 -1.77
CA PHE A 33 -0.07 12.22 -2.49
C PHE A 33 -1.09 11.58 -3.45
N ASP A 34 -1.32 10.27 -3.34
CA ASP A 34 -2.30 9.59 -4.16
C ASP A 34 -3.74 10.12 -3.89
N PRO A 35 -4.58 10.33 -4.93
CA PRO A 35 -5.96 10.78 -4.79
C PRO A 35 -6.83 9.96 -3.83
N VAL A 36 -6.46 8.72 -3.55
CA VAL A 36 -7.13 7.85 -2.57
C VAL A 36 -6.89 8.30 -1.13
N VAL A 37 -5.71 8.83 -0.80
CA VAL A 37 -5.28 9.07 0.59
C VAL A 37 -4.94 10.52 0.94
N TRP A 38 -4.76 11.40 -0.05
CA TRP A 38 -4.35 12.79 0.19
C TRP A 38 -5.39 13.59 1.01
N ASP A 39 -6.69 13.35 0.80
CA ASP A 39 -7.76 13.84 1.69
C ASP A 39 -8.01 12.84 2.82
N ARG A 40 -7.52 13.20 4.01
CA ARG A 40 -7.61 12.35 5.20
C ARG A 40 -9.04 12.07 5.65
N LYS A 41 -9.94 13.05 5.52
CA LYS A 41 -11.35 12.88 5.93
C LYS A 41 -12.03 11.89 5.00
N ARG A 42 -11.77 12.01 3.70
CA ARG A 42 -12.32 11.08 2.71
C ARG A 42 -11.72 9.69 2.85
N ALA A 43 -10.41 9.57 3.06
CA ALA A 43 -9.75 8.28 3.29
C ALA A 43 -10.31 7.56 4.52
N ALA A 44 -10.51 8.28 5.63
CA ALA A 44 -11.13 7.74 6.83
C ALA A 44 -12.59 7.29 6.59
N GLN A 45 -13.39 8.10 5.88
CA GLN A 45 -14.80 7.79 5.62
C GLN A 45 -15.00 6.63 4.64
N LEU A 46 -14.19 6.55 3.58
CA LEU A 46 -14.35 5.54 2.53
C LEU A 46 -13.60 4.24 2.80
N PHE A 47 -12.44 4.32 3.45
CA PHE A 47 -11.54 3.19 3.61
C PHE A 47 -11.23 2.85 5.07
N GLY A 48 -11.75 3.62 6.04
CA GLY A 48 -11.41 3.44 7.45
C GLY A 48 -9.94 3.73 7.76
N PHE A 49 -9.24 4.46 6.90
CA PHE A 49 -7.78 4.57 6.94
C PHE A 49 -7.32 5.94 7.43
N ASN A 50 -6.78 5.98 8.65
CA ASN A 50 -6.24 7.19 9.27
C ASN A 50 -4.75 7.36 8.92
N TYR A 51 -4.50 8.21 7.93
CA TYR A 51 -3.17 8.38 7.34
C TYR A 51 -2.64 9.80 7.44
N ARG A 52 -1.36 9.92 7.79
CA ARG A 52 -0.61 11.17 7.79
C ARG A 52 0.84 10.89 7.38
N LEU A 53 1.34 11.69 6.44
CA LEU A 53 2.76 11.71 6.14
C LEU A 53 3.54 12.36 7.31
N GLU A 54 4.54 11.64 7.79
CA GLU A 54 5.29 11.98 9.01
C GLU A 54 6.70 12.51 8.74
N CYS A 55 7.05 12.83 7.49
CA CYS A 55 8.38 13.34 7.13
C CYS A 55 8.72 14.66 7.85
N TYR A 56 7.71 15.49 8.15
CA TYR A 56 7.86 16.72 8.91
C TYR A 56 7.75 16.52 10.44
N THR A 57 7.46 15.30 10.89
CA THR A 57 7.37 14.98 12.33
C THR A 57 8.76 14.61 12.83
N PRO A 58 9.21 15.14 13.98
CA PRO A 58 10.49 14.72 14.59
C PRO A 58 10.53 13.21 14.81
N ALA A 59 11.69 12.58 14.60
CA ALA A 59 11.84 11.12 14.59
C ALA A 59 11.21 10.43 15.82
N ALA A 60 11.45 10.95 17.03
CA ALA A 60 10.92 10.37 18.27
C ALA A 60 9.39 10.48 18.44
N LYS A 61 8.70 11.29 17.63
CA LYS A 61 7.24 11.47 17.66
C LYS A 61 6.53 10.76 16.50
N ARG A 62 7.28 10.07 15.63
CA ARG A 62 6.71 9.32 14.51
C ARG A 62 6.05 8.05 15.03
N GLN A 63 4.90 7.72 14.45
CA GLN A 63 4.21 6.47 14.74
C GLN A 63 4.60 5.38 13.75
N TYR A 64 4.79 5.74 12.48
CA TYR A 64 4.97 4.75 11.42
C TYR A 64 6.26 4.91 10.61
N GLY A 65 6.86 6.10 10.59
CA GLY A 65 8.15 6.28 9.90
C GLY A 65 8.28 7.60 9.17
N TYR A 66 9.35 7.76 8.40
CA TYR A 66 9.65 9.04 7.74
C TYR A 66 8.84 9.22 6.45
N PHE A 67 8.87 8.25 5.55
CA PHE A 67 8.24 8.32 4.22
C PHE A 67 7.32 7.13 4.01
N VAL A 68 6.22 7.15 4.76
CA VAL A 68 5.27 6.05 4.84
C VAL A 68 4.34 6.02 3.63
N LEU A 69 4.30 4.89 2.94
CA LEU A 69 3.51 4.63 1.74
C LEU A 69 2.33 3.70 2.09
N PRO A 70 1.07 4.06 1.76
CA PRO A 70 -0.06 3.16 1.93
C PRO A 70 0.01 1.93 1.02
N LEU A 71 -0.47 0.79 1.51
CA LEU A 71 -0.55 -0.46 0.77
C LEU A 71 -2.01 -0.73 0.40
N LEU A 72 -2.31 -0.66 -0.90
CA LEU A 72 -3.61 -1.04 -1.45
C LEU A 72 -3.57 -2.51 -1.89
N TYR A 73 -4.51 -3.31 -1.42
CA TYR A 73 -4.72 -4.68 -1.85
C TYR A 73 -6.19 -4.89 -2.19
N GLN A 74 -6.47 -5.17 -3.48
CA GLN A 74 -7.81 -5.47 -4.00
C GLN A 74 -8.88 -4.48 -3.51
N GLY A 75 -8.59 -3.18 -3.65
CA GLY A 75 -9.50 -2.10 -3.26
C GLY A 75 -9.53 -1.75 -1.77
N ARG A 76 -8.75 -2.42 -0.92
CA ARG A 76 -8.64 -2.12 0.52
C ARG A 76 -7.26 -1.57 0.87
N LEU A 77 -7.22 -0.54 1.71
CA LEU A 77 -5.97 -0.08 2.32
C LEU A 77 -5.66 -1.00 3.49
N VAL A 78 -4.72 -1.92 3.29
CA VAL A 78 -4.44 -3.03 4.21
C VAL A 78 -3.32 -2.73 5.20
N GLY A 79 -2.60 -1.64 4.98
CA GLY A 79 -1.45 -1.28 5.78
C GLY A 79 -0.63 -0.19 5.16
N ARG A 80 0.61 -0.10 5.62
CA ARG A 80 1.55 0.95 5.24
C ARG A 80 3.00 0.49 5.41
N MET A 81 3.92 1.05 4.64
CA MET A 81 5.35 0.77 4.76
C MET A 81 6.18 2.05 4.79
N ASP A 82 7.13 2.16 5.72
CA ASP A 82 8.21 3.15 5.61
C ASP A 82 9.28 2.56 4.70
N ALA A 83 9.64 3.28 3.64
CA ALA A 83 10.55 2.77 2.64
C ALA A 83 11.54 3.82 2.14
N LYS A 84 12.72 3.36 1.76
CA LYS A 84 13.79 4.19 1.23
C LYS A 84 14.43 3.54 0.01
N MET A 85 14.50 4.29 -1.09
CA MET A 85 15.24 3.88 -2.27
C MET A 85 16.71 4.30 -2.18
N HIS A 86 17.61 3.34 -2.03
CA HIS A 86 19.06 3.52 -2.05
C HIS A 86 19.57 3.52 -3.49
N ARG A 87 19.47 4.68 -4.15
CA ARG A 87 19.76 4.83 -5.58
C ARG A 87 21.15 4.36 -6.01
N LYS A 88 22.17 4.50 -5.14
CA LYS A 88 23.54 4.08 -5.45
C LYS A 88 23.70 2.56 -5.54
N THR A 89 22.92 1.81 -4.76
CA THR A 89 23.01 0.34 -4.68
C THR A 89 21.85 -0.36 -5.38
N GLY A 90 20.86 0.39 -5.87
CA GLY A 90 19.68 -0.19 -6.49
C GLY A 90 18.76 -0.92 -5.52
N VAL A 91 18.81 -0.61 -4.22
CA VAL A 91 18.02 -1.33 -3.20
C VAL A 91 16.84 -0.49 -2.73
N LEU A 92 15.62 -1.04 -2.81
CA LEU A 92 14.46 -0.54 -2.09
C LEU A 92 14.42 -1.18 -0.70
N GLU A 93 14.77 -0.42 0.32
CA GLU A 93 14.66 -0.85 1.71
C GLU A 93 13.24 -0.57 2.22
N VAL A 94 12.54 -1.61 2.66
CA VAL A 94 11.33 -1.49 3.48
C VAL A 94 11.78 -1.51 4.94
N ILE A 95 11.87 -0.34 5.55
CA ILE A 95 12.39 -0.17 6.92
C ILE A 95 11.43 -0.80 7.92
N SER A 96 10.14 -0.51 7.77
CA SER A 96 9.06 -1.08 8.57
C SER A 96 7.78 -1.23 7.75
N LEU A 97 7.02 -2.27 8.05
CA LEU A 97 5.71 -2.55 7.47
C LEU A 97 4.69 -2.77 8.60
N TYR A 98 3.52 -2.18 8.44
CA TYR A 98 2.40 -2.28 9.38
C TYR A 98 1.15 -2.71 8.62
N LEU A 99 0.39 -3.62 9.21
CA LEU A 99 -0.97 -3.93 8.77
C LEU A 99 -1.96 -3.18 9.65
N GLU A 100 -3.13 -2.85 9.11
CA GLU A 100 -4.23 -2.33 9.95
C GLU A 100 -4.77 -3.43 10.87
N ASP A 101 -5.36 -3.06 12.01
CA ASP A 101 -5.67 -3.99 13.12
C ASP A 101 -6.64 -5.12 12.74
N ASP A 102 -7.53 -4.87 11.79
CA ASP A 102 -8.52 -5.83 11.27
C ASP A 102 -7.94 -6.75 10.18
N ILE A 103 -6.71 -6.50 9.75
CA ILE A 103 -6.04 -7.27 8.69
C ILE A 103 -5.22 -8.39 9.31
N ARG A 104 -5.50 -9.62 8.88
CA ARG A 104 -4.72 -10.81 9.26
C ARG A 104 -3.79 -11.20 8.11
N PRO A 105 -2.51 -11.47 8.38
CA PRO A 105 -1.61 -12.03 7.39
C PRO A 105 -2.16 -13.34 6.83
N GLY A 106 -2.07 -13.51 5.51
CA GLY A 106 -2.47 -14.73 4.80
C GLY A 106 -1.73 -14.84 3.48
N VAL A 107 -1.70 -16.03 2.90
CA VAL A 107 -0.90 -16.34 1.69
C VAL A 107 -1.26 -15.40 0.53
N ASN A 108 -2.55 -15.15 0.31
CA ASN A 108 -3.02 -14.30 -0.80
C ASN A 108 -2.66 -12.82 -0.58
N LEU A 109 -2.83 -12.31 0.65
CA LEU A 109 -2.44 -10.95 1.01
C LEU A 109 -0.93 -10.76 0.85
N GLN A 110 -0.14 -11.71 1.38
CA GLN A 110 1.32 -11.69 1.28
C GLN A 110 1.76 -11.67 -0.18
N LYS A 111 1.18 -12.52 -1.03
CA LYS A 111 1.48 -12.56 -2.46
C LYS A 111 1.14 -11.22 -3.13
N GLY A 112 -0.04 -10.67 -2.87
CA GLY A 112 -0.47 -9.40 -3.46
C GLY A 112 0.38 -8.21 -3.04
N ILE A 113 0.71 -8.10 -1.75
CA ILE A 113 1.60 -7.05 -1.25
C ILE A 113 3.01 -7.23 -1.82
N CYS A 114 3.53 -8.45 -1.89
CA CYS A 114 4.82 -8.73 -2.54
C CYS A 114 4.82 -8.23 -3.99
N GLN A 115 3.80 -8.58 -4.77
CA GLN A 115 3.66 -8.12 -6.16
C GLN A 115 3.60 -6.60 -6.26
N ALA A 116 2.82 -5.94 -5.40
CA ALA A 116 2.71 -4.47 -5.38
C ALA A 116 4.05 -3.80 -5.02
N ILE A 117 4.77 -4.32 -4.03
CA ILE A 117 6.10 -3.83 -3.64
C ILE A 117 7.11 -4.07 -4.77
N SER A 118 7.10 -5.24 -5.41
CA SER A 118 7.98 -5.55 -6.54
C SER A 118 7.73 -4.62 -7.73
N ALA A 119 6.47 -4.37 -8.08
CA ALA A 119 6.11 -3.43 -9.15
C ALA A 119 6.60 -2.00 -8.83
N PHE A 120 6.43 -1.56 -7.58
CA PHE A 120 6.93 -0.27 -7.12
C PHE A 120 8.46 -0.19 -7.11
N ALA A 121 9.14 -1.26 -6.71
CA ALA A 121 10.59 -1.37 -6.72
C ALA A 121 11.13 -1.30 -8.16
N ALA A 122 10.54 -2.07 -9.08
CA ALA A 122 10.88 -2.03 -10.51
C ALA A 122 10.66 -0.64 -11.12
N TRP A 123 9.54 0.02 -10.79
CA TRP A 123 9.28 1.39 -11.23
C TRP A 123 10.34 2.40 -10.72
N GLN A 124 10.84 2.20 -9.50
CA GLN A 124 11.97 2.97 -8.96
C GLN A 124 13.35 2.52 -9.46
N ARG A 125 13.41 1.53 -10.37
CA ARG A 125 14.63 0.91 -10.89
C ARG A 125 15.50 0.25 -9.80
N ALA A 126 14.86 -0.31 -8.78
CA ALA A 126 15.53 -1.17 -7.83
C ALA A 126 15.79 -2.55 -8.44
N SER A 127 16.95 -3.12 -8.16
CA SER A 127 17.29 -4.52 -8.44
C SER A 127 16.94 -5.43 -7.27
N ARG A 128 16.73 -4.89 -6.07
CA ARG A 128 16.45 -5.68 -4.87
C ARG A 128 15.54 -4.96 -3.89
N VAL A 129 14.69 -5.72 -3.21
CA VAL A 129 13.97 -5.29 -2.01
C VAL A 129 14.62 -5.91 -0.77
N THR A 130 14.79 -5.11 0.29
CA THR A 130 15.15 -5.63 1.62
C THR A 130 14.03 -5.33 2.61
N LEU A 131 13.86 -6.21 3.61
CA LEU A 131 12.85 -6.04 4.66
C LEU A 131 13.52 -5.82 6.01
N GLY A 132 13.07 -4.80 6.73
CA GLY A 132 13.32 -4.58 8.14
C GLY A 132 12.20 -5.15 8.99
N GLN A 133 11.56 -4.30 9.80
CA GLN A 133 10.48 -4.74 10.69
C GLN A 133 9.21 -5.08 9.90
N CYS A 134 8.66 -6.27 10.13
CA CYS A 134 7.40 -6.72 9.51
C CYS A 134 6.49 -7.33 10.58
N PRO A 135 5.16 -7.29 10.39
CA PRO A 135 4.22 -7.91 11.32
C PRO A 135 4.45 -9.43 11.38
N PRO A 136 4.22 -10.06 12.55
CA PRO A 136 4.33 -11.51 12.69
C PRO A 136 3.50 -12.22 11.62
N GLY A 137 4.04 -13.29 11.04
CA GLY A 137 3.37 -14.08 10.00
C GLY A 137 3.49 -13.52 8.57
N LEU A 138 3.80 -12.24 8.38
CA LEU A 138 4.03 -11.68 7.05
C LEU A 138 5.50 -11.83 6.63
N PHE A 139 5.76 -12.36 5.44
CA PHE A 139 7.10 -12.54 4.86
C PHE A 139 8.07 -13.40 5.70
N SER A 140 7.55 -14.34 6.49
CA SER A 140 8.35 -15.20 7.37
C SER A 140 9.42 -16.02 6.65
N ALA A 141 9.13 -16.46 5.43
CA ALA A 141 10.08 -17.20 4.60
C ALA A 141 11.05 -16.29 3.81
N MET A 142 10.84 -14.97 3.78
CA MET A 142 11.58 -14.01 2.93
C MET A 142 12.11 -12.83 3.76
N ARG A 143 12.54 -13.08 5.00
CA ARG A 143 12.96 -12.04 5.95
C ARG A 143 14.07 -11.12 5.44
N HIS A 144 14.91 -11.60 4.53
CA HIS A 144 16.01 -10.82 3.93
C HIS A 144 15.59 -10.04 2.66
N GLY A 145 14.30 -10.06 2.31
CA GLY A 145 13.76 -9.52 1.07
C GLY A 145 13.93 -10.46 -0.12
N TRP A 146 13.92 -9.90 -1.34
CA TRP A 146 13.99 -10.63 -2.60
C TRP A 146 14.58 -9.77 -3.72
N GLU A 147 15.08 -10.42 -4.76
CA GLU A 147 15.57 -9.74 -5.97
C GLU A 147 14.39 -9.33 -6.87
N ILE A 148 14.57 -8.24 -7.60
CA ILE A 148 13.61 -7.72 -8.57
C ILE A 148 14.13 -8.07 -9.95
N ASP A 149 13.34 -8.87 -10.68
CA ASP A 149 13.63 -9.13 -12.07
C ASP A 149 13.65 -7.78 -12.83
N PRO A 150 14.65 -7.55 -13.70
CA PRO A 150 14.63 -6.38 -14.56
C PRO A 150 13.31 -6.36 -15.33
N ALA A 151 12.66 -5.20 -15.36
CA ALA A 151 11.44 -5.03 -16.15
C ALA A 151 11.71 -5.46 -17.61
N PRO A 152 10.79 -6.19 -18.25
CA PRO A 152 10.95 -6.60 -19.65
C PRO A 152 11.11 -5.41 -20.60
#